data_AF-A0A2X0MIY3-F1
#
_entry.id   AF-A0A2X0MIY3-F1
#
_cell.length_a   1.000
_cell.length_b   1.000
_cell.length_c   1.000
_cell.angle_alpha   90.00
_cell.angle_beta   90.00
_cell.angle_gamma   90.00
#
_symmetry.space_group_name_H-M   'P 1'
#
loop_
_entity.id
_entity.type
_entity.pdbx_description
1 polymer ?
#
loop_
_entity_poly.entity_id
_entity_poly.type
_entity_poly.pdbx_seq_one_letter_code
_entity_poly.pdbx_strand_id
1 'polypeptide(L)'
;MPHVHNPYADGPPDYSQLAQDVPYFAPFLRTNPYGGSTIDYKDENALRYALVPPTQPFSARPVHPTYPHADAPRRALSSALLERDFGLRIELPRDRLCPIVPGRVEYVTFILRLVHLNPQRSSHVRGLDVGTGASAIYALLVAKMQADAFVYGSEVDEHSQSCAIRNV
;
A
#
# COMPACT_ATOMS: atom_id res chain seq x y z
N MET A 1 20.87 17.39 0.13
CA MET A 1 19.59 17.21 -0.58
C MET A 1 18.64 16.53 0.38
N PRO A 2 17.34 16.88 0.47
CA PRO A 2 16.43 16.09 1.28
C PRO A 2 16.50 14.64 0.78
N HIS A 3 16.90 13.73 1.66
CA HIS A 3 17.07 12.33 1.31
C HIS A 3 15.68 11.73 1.17
N VAL A 4 15.27 11.40 -0.06
CA VAL A 4 14.08 10.58 -0.29
C VAL A 4 14.34 9.23 0.36
N HIS A 5 13.65 8.96 1.46
CA HIS A 5 13.83 7.76 2.25
C HIS A 5 13.00 6.61 1.64
N ASN A 6 13.68 5.53 1.27
CA ASN A 6 13.03 4.26 0.92
C ASN A 6 13.30 3.28 2.08
N PRO A 7 12.27 2.88 2.86
CA PRO A 7 12.44 1.95 3.98
C PRO A 7 12.83 0.52 3.53
N TYR A 8 12.82 0.23 2.23
CA TYR A 8 13.14 -1.07 1.65
C TYR A 8 14.44 -1.07 0.83
N ALA A 9 15.27 -0.03 0.95
CA ALA A 9 16.50 0.10 0.18
C ALA A 9 17.54 -0.99 0.50
N ASP A 10 17.60 -1.41 1.77
CA ASP A 10 18.61 -2.35 2.26
C ASP A 10 18.12 -3.82 2.26
N GLY A 11 16.88 -4.06 1.83
CA GLY A 11 16.32 -5.41 1.77
C GLY A 11 14.78 -5.44 1.80
N PRO A 12 14.20 -6.66 1.71
CA PRO A 12 12.77 -6.84 1.85
C PRO A 12 12.30 -6.44 3.26
N PRO A 13 11.00 -6.10 3.44
CA PRO A 13 10.48 -5.78 4.76
C PRO A 13 10.65 -6.95 5.74
N ASP A 14 10.99 -6.66 6.98
CA ASP A 14 10.95 -7.65 8.06
C ASP A 14 9.49 -7.97 8.40
N TYR A 15 9.02 -9.13 7.95
CA TYR A 15 7.65 -9.57 8.18
C TYR A 15 7.37 -9.95 9.63
N SER A 16 8.38 -10.40 10.38
CA SER A 16 8.22 -10.69 11.82
C SER A 16 7.97 -9.41 12.59
N GLN A 17 8.79 -8.38 12.33
CA GLN A 17 8.61 -7.07 12.95
C GLN A 17 7.29 -6.42 12.51
N LEU A 18 6.96 -6.48 11.22
CA LEU A 18 5.69 -5.96 10.70
C LEU A 18 4.47 -6.55 11.42
N ALA A 19 4.50 -7.83 11.77
CA ALA A 19 3.42 -8.48 12.47
C ALA A 19 3.32 -8.13 13.97
N GLN A 20 4.42 -7.72 14.58
CA GLN A 20 4.41 -7.16 15.93
C GLN A 20 3.80 -5.75 15.91
N ASP A 21 4.17 -4.94 14.93
CA ASP A 21 3.69 -3.56 14.79
C ASP A 21 2.23 -3.51 14.30
N VAL A 22 1.85 -4.49 13.48
CA VAL A 22 0.53 -4.59 12.84
C VAL A 22 -0.06 -5.98 13.10
N PRO A 23 -0.68 -6.22 14.28
CA PRO A 23 -1.08 -7.56 14.73
C PRO A 23 -2.05 -8.31 13.79
N TYR A 24 -2.88 -7.61 13.01
CA TYR A 24 -3.77 -8.26 12.05
C TYR A 24 -3.04 -8.93 10.88
N PHE A 25 -1.77 -8.60 10.65
CA PHE A 25 -0.94 -9.23 9.64
C PHE A 25 -0.38 -10.58 10.11
N ALA A 26 -0.25 -10.79 11.43
CA ALA A 26 0.33 -12.00 12.02
C ALA A 26 -0.24 -13.33 11.49
N PRO A 27 -1.56 -13.49 11.27
CA PRO A 27 -2.13 -14.73 10.74
C PRO A 27 -1.66 -15.13 9.33
N PHE A 28 -1.10 -14.20 8.56
CA PHE A 28 -0.65 -14.42 7.19
C PHE A 28 0.81 -14.87 7.09
N LEU A 29 1.56 -14.83 8.19
CA LEU A 29 2.95 -15.30 8.23
C LEU A 29 3.05 -16.81 8.12
N ARG A 30 4.14 -17.23 7.48
CA ARG A 30 4.61 -18.61 7.38
C ARG A 30 6.11 -18.62 7.68
N THR A 31 6.60 -19.76 8.15
CA THR A 31 8.04 -19.99 8.27
C THR A 31 8.56 -20.57 6.95
N ASN A 32 9.63 -19.99 6.41
CA ASN A 32 10.30 -20.53 5.24
C ASN A 32 11.22 -21.72 5.65
N PRO A 33 11.68 -22.55 4.70
CA PRO A 33 12.52 -23.72 5.01
C PRO A 33 13.85 -23.41 5.72
N TYR A 34 14.30 -22.15 5.69
CA TYR A 34 15.53 -21.67 6.30
C TYR A 34 15.29 -21.02 7.68
N GLY A 35 14.06 -21.09 8.22
CA GLY A 35 13.71 -20.54 9.52
C GLY A 35 13.34 -19.05 9.55
N GLY A 36 13.32 -18.38 8.39
CA GLY A 36 12.88 -16.99 8.27
C GLY A 36 11.38 -16.84 8.07
N SER A 37 10.84 -15.65 8.27
CA SER A 37 9.43 -15.32 8.03
C SER A 37 9.16 -15.03 6.55
N THR A 38 8.06 -15.55 6.03
CA THR A 38 7.56 -15.31 4.67
C THR A 38 6.04 -15.21 4.67
N ILE A 39 5.45 -14.83 3.54
CA ILE A 39 4.04 -15.08 3.25
C ILE A 39 3.92 -15.98 2.04
N ASP A 40 2.82 -16.70 1.93
CA ASP A 40 2.47 -17.39 0.70
C ASP A 40 1.59 -16.47 -0.15
N TYR A 41 2.18 -15.93 -1.22
CA TYR A 41 1.51 -15.01 -2.15
C TYR A 41 0.40 -15.66 -2.97
N LYS A 42 0.28 -17.00 -2.91
CA LYS A 42 -0.70 -17.81 -3.63
C LYS A 42 -1.65 -18.56 -2.68
N ASP A 43 -1.58 -18.34 -1.37
CA ASP A 43 -2.41 -19.06 -0.40
C ASP A 43 -3.87 -18.66 -0.52
N GLU A 44 -4.67 -19.57 -1.10
CA GLU A 44 -6.10 -19.43 -1.30
C GLU A 44 -6.95 -19.70 -0.04
N ASN A 45 -6.32 -20.16 1.06
CA ASN A 45 -7.03 -20.56 2.27
C ASN A 45 -6.98 -19.48 3.36
N ALA A 46 -7.58 -18.32 3.09
CA ALA A 46 -7.89 -17.30 4.10
C ALA A 46 -9.39 -17.30 4.47
N LEU A 47 -9.97 -18.48 4.74
CA LEU A 47 -11.42 -18.62 4.97
C LEU A 47 -11.88 -18.32 6.41
N ARG A 48 -11.00 -17.96 7.35
CA ARG A 48 -11.33 -17.96 8.79
C ARG A 48 -11.75 -16.64 9.45
N TYR A 49 -11.79 -15.51 8.74
CA TYR A 49 -12.09 -14.21 9.38
C TYR A 49 -13.35 -13.48 8.87
N ALA A 50 -14.25 -14.14 8.16
CA ALA A 50 -15.34 -13.48 7.40
C ALA A 50 -16.66 -13.21 8.12
N LEU A 51 -16.73 -13.06 9.45
CA LEU A 51 -18.01 -12.81 10.13
C LEU A 51 -18.08 -11.46 10.85
N VAL A 52 -18.20 -10.37 10.06
CA VAL A 52 -18.87 -9.14 10.52
C VAL A 52 -19.97 -8.80 9.50
N PRO A 53 -21.25 -8.78 9.90
CA PRO A 53 -22.36 -8.54 8.97
C PRO A 53 -22.37 -7.11 8.41
N PRO A 54 -22.89 -6.91 7.18
CA PRO A 54 -22.78 -5.68 6.40
C PRO A 54 -23.61 -4.48 6.91
N THR A 55 -24.21 -4.55 8.10
CA THR A 55 -25.19 -3.58 8.61
C THR A 55 -24.63 -2.51 9.54
N GLN A 56 -23.30 -2.41 9.74
CA GLN A 56 -22.70 -1.42 10.64
C GLN A 56 -22.26 -0.11 9.94
N PRO A 57 -22.37 1.04 10.64
CA PRO A 57 -21.93 2.34 10.15
C PRO A 57 -20.41 2.38 9.89
N PHE A 58 -19.97 3.23 8.96
CA PHE A 58 -18.59 3.32 8.45
C PHE A 58 -17.52 3.42 9.54
N SER A 59 -17.74 4.25 10.56
CA SER A 59 -16.82 4.45 11.69
C SER A 59 -16.69 3.23 12.63
N ALA A 60 -17.57 2.24 12.49
CA ALA A 60 -17.65 1.07 13.34
C ALA A 60 -17.25 -0.23 12.62
N ARG A 61 -16.99 -0.19 11.31
CA ARG A 61 -16.49 -1.36 10.58
C ARG A 61 -15.05 -1.63 11.01
N PRO A 62 -14.63 -2.90 11.15
CA PRO A 62 -13.22 -3.20 11.36
C PRO A 62 -12.42 -2.58 10.21
N VAL A 63 -11.43 -1.77 10.56
CA VAL A 63 -10.43 -1.22 9.62
C VAL A 63 -9.61 -2.36 8.98
N HIS A 64 -9.68 -3.55 9.57
CA HIS A 64 -9.04 -4.77 9.09
C HIS A 64 -9.91 -5.49 8.07
N PRO A 65 -9.43 -5.71 6.84
CA PRO A 65 -10.26 -6.35 5.86
C PRO A 65 -10.35 -7.85 6.13
N THR A 66 -11.57 -8.34 6.21
CA THR A 66 -11.86 -9.77 6.14
C THR A 66 -11.69 -10.17 4.66
N TYR A 67 -10.64 -10.92 4.33
CA TYR A 67 -10.31 -11.30 2.94
C TYR A 67 -10.62 -12.78 2.68
N PRO A 68 -11.82 -13.15 2.22
CA PRO A 68 -12.15 -14.55 1.94
C PRO A 68 -11.69 -15.01 0.54
N HIS A 69 -10.45 -14.72 0.10
CA HIS A 69 -9.98 -15.02 -1.28
C HIS A 69 -8.45 -15.21 -1.45
N ALA A 70 -8.05 -15.72 -2.63
CA ALA A 70 -6.69 -16.06 -3.09
C ALA A 70 -5.57 -15.05 -2.88
N ASP A 71 -5.88 -13.76 -2.79
CA ASP A 71 -4.88 -12.70 -2.64
C ASP A 71 -4.90 -12.03 -1.25
N ALA A 72 -5.58 -12.65 -0.28
CA ALA A 72 -5.66 -12.19 1.10
C ALA A 72 -4.29 -11.90 1.74
N PRO A 73 -3.27 -12.78 1.65
CA PRO A 73 -1.96 -12.50 2.23
C PRO A 73 -1.29 -11.28 1.61
N ARG A 74 -1.42 -11.12 0.28
CA ARG A 74 -0.88 -9.97 -0.46
C ARG A 74 -1.56 -8.68 -0.02
N ARG A 75 -2.89 -8.66 0.08
CA ARG A 75 -3.64 -7.47 0.51
C ARG A 75 -3.35 -7.10 1.95
N ALA A 76 -3.25 -8.09 2.84
CA ALA A 76 -2.87 -7.87 4.22
C ALA A 76 -1.46 -7.28 4.33
N LEU A 77 -0.49 -7.82 3.58
CA LEU A 77 0.86 -7.28 3.51
C LEU A 77 0.87 -5.84 3.00
N SER A 78 0.20 -5.56 1.88
CA SER A 78 0.16 -4.21 1.31
C SER A 78 -0.48 -3.20 2.27
N SER A 79 -1.57 -3.60 2.95
CA SER A 79 -2.24 -2.74 3.94
C SER A 79 -1.34 -2.49 5.16
N ALA A 80 -0.69 -3.53 5.67
CA ALA A 80 0.21 -3.42 6.82
C ALA A 80 1.42 -2.53 6.53
N LEU A 81 2.05 -2.68 5.37
CA LEU A 81 3.16 -1.82 4.94
C LEU A 81 2.73 -0.37 4.77
N LEU A 82 1.59 -0.11 4.12
CA LEU A 82 1.06 1.24 3.95
C LEU A 82 0.75 1.91 5.29
N GLU A 83 0.17 1.16 6.22
CA GLU A 83 -0.17 1.66 7.55
C GLU A 83 1.08 1.96 8.38
N ARG A 84 2.00 0.99 8.51
CA ARG A 84 3.19 1.13 9.35
C ARG A 84 4.17 2.16 8.80
N ASP A 85 4.48 2.08 7.50
CA ASP A 85 5.61 2.84 6.92
C ASP A 85 5.19 4.21 6.39
N PHE A 86 3.91 4.38 6.04
CA PHE A 86 3.42 5.61 5.41
C PHE A 86 2.23 6.23 6.15
N GLY A 87 1.67 5.57 7.16
CA GLY A 87 0.45 6.04 7.84
C GLY A 87 -0.72 6.19 6.87
N LEU A 88 -0.83 5.28 5.89
CA LEU A 88 -1.88 5.22 4.88
C LEU A 88 -2.79 4.03 5.16
N ARG A 89 -4.10 4.27 5.21
CA ARG A 89 -5.13 3.23 5.26
C ARG A 89 -6.00 3.41 4.03
N ILE A 90 -6.01 2.41 3.15
CA ILE A 90 -6.72 2.46 1.87
C ILE A 90 -7.76 1.35 1.78
N GLU A 91 -8.86 1.64 1.11
CA GLU A 91 -9.81 0.64 0.65
C GLU A 91 -9.47 0.20 -0.77
N LEU A 92 -9.36 -1.11 -0.96
CA LEU A 92 -9.12 -1.68 -2.27
C LEU A 92 -10.21 -2.70 -2.62
N PRO A 93 -10.98 -2.49 -3.71
CA PRO A 93 -11.93 -3.47 -4.20
C PRO A 93 -11.28 -4.82 -4.45
N ARG A 94 -12.04 -5.88 -4.20
CA ARG A 94 -11.58 -7.27 -4.32
C ARG A 94 -11.28 -7.67 -5.76
N ASP A 95 -11.98 -7.07 -6.71
CA ASP A 95 -11.87 -7.27 -8.16
C ASP A 95 -10.90 -6.28 -8.82
N ARG A 96 -10.04 -5.61 -8.04
CA ARG A 96 -9.00 -4.70 -8.53
C ARG A 96 -7.63 -5.13 -8.05
N LEU A 97 -6.60 -4.73 -8.80
CA LEU A 97 -5.21 -5.07 -8.55
C LEU A 97 -4.75 -4.57 -7.17
N CYS A 98 -4.18 -5.47 -6.37
CA CYS A 98 -3.48 -5.08 -5.15
C CYS A 98 -2.02 -4.73 -5.45
N PRO A 99 -1.56 -3.51 -5.09
CA PRO A 99 -0.19 -3.10 -5.38
C PRO A 99 0.80 -3.85 -4.49
N ILE A 100 1.95 -4.23 -5.05
CA ILE A 100 3.11 -4.74 -4.29
C ILE A 100 3.89 -3.50 -3.81
N VAL A 101 3.68 -3.10 -2.55
CA VAL A 101 4.11 -1.80 -2.01
C VAL A 101 5.61 -1.52 -2.21
N PRO A 102 6.55 -2.44 -1.90
CA PRO A 102 7.98 -2.13 -2.06
C PRO A 102 8.38 -1.72 -3.47
N GLY A 103 7.84 -2.40 -4.49
CA GLY A 103 8.10 -2.05 -5.88
C GLY A 103 7.52 -0.69 -6.29
N ARG A 104 6.41 -0.27 -5.67
CA ARG A 104 5.82 1.07 -5.92
C ARG A 104 6.63 2.18 -5.26
N VAL A 105 7.14 1.92 -4.06
CA VAL A 105 8.03 2.84 -3.33
C VAL A 105 9.36 3.03 -4.04
N GLU A 106 9.93 1.96 -4.61
CA GLU A 106 11.15 2.08 -5.40
C GLU A 106 10.95 2.97 -6.65
N TYR A 107 9.82 2.79 -7.35
CA TYR A 107 9.52 3.62 -8.51
C TYR A 107 9.32 5.10 -8.13
N VAL A 108 8.58 5.38 -7.05
CA VAL A 108 8.41 6.75 -6.54
C VAL A 108 9.73 7.35 -6.09
N THR A 109 10.57 6.58 -5.39
CA THR A 109 11.91 6.99 -4.98
C THR A 109 12.77 7.38 -6.18
N PHE A 110 12.75 6.57 -7.24
CA PHE A 110 13.46 6.85 -8.47
C PHE A 110 12.98 8.16 -9.11
N ILE A 111 11.67 8.36 -9.28
CA ILE A 111 11.09 9.60 -9.83
C ILE A 111 11.50 10.81 -8.99
N LEU A 112 11.35 10.74 -7.67
CA LEU A 112 11.70 11.86 -6.79
C LEU A 112 13.19 12.17 -6.84
N ARG A 113 14.07 11.16 -6.93
CA ARG A 113 15.51 11.39 -7.13
C ARG A 113 15.76 12.15 -8.44
N LEU A 114 15.12 11.76 -9.53
CA LEU A 114 15.24 12.48 -10.81
C LEU A 114 14.78 13.94 -10.70
N VAL A 115 13.66 14.20 -10.01
CA VAL A 115 13.16 15.56 -9.78
C VAL A 115 14.19 16.40 -9.03
N HIS A 116 14.86 15.82 -8.02
CA HIS A 116 15.86 16.50 -7.19
C HIS A 116 17.25 16.62 -7.84
N LEU A 117 17.52 15.98 -8.98
CA LEU A 117 18.78 16.17 -9.72
C LEU A 117 18.94 17.61 -10.25
N ASN A 118 17.86 18.37 -10.32
CA ASN A 118 17.89 19.78 -10.72
C ASN A 118 17.61 20.70 -9.52
N PRO A 119 18.65 21.08 -8.75
CA PRO A 119 18.49 21.84 -7.51
C PRO A 119 17.98 23.27 -7.72
N GLN A 120 17.90 23.75 -8.96
CA GLN A 120 17.34 25.07 -9.31
C GLN A 120 15.81 25.03 -9.48
N ARG A 121 15.17 23.85 -9.43
CA ARG A 121 13.71 23.74 -9.49
C ARG A 121 13.07 24.05 -8.14
N SER A 122 11.83 24.54 -8.19
CA SER A 122 10.99 24.70 -7.01
C SER A 122 10.90 23.39 -6.22
N SER A 123 10.84 23.49 -4.89
CA SER A 123 10.53 22.37 -4.00
C SER A 123 9.14 21.78 -4.24
N HIS A 124 8.24 22.55 -4.88
CA HIS A 124 6.89 22.11 -5.23
C HIS A 124 6.93 21.10 -6.37
N VAL A 125 6.64 19.84 -6.02
CA VAL A 125 6.56 18.75 -6.99
C VAL A 125 5.13 18.67 -7.50
N ARG A 126 4.94 18.71 -8.82
CA ARG A 126 3.65 18.41 -9.44
C ARG A 126 3.75 17.18 -10.32
N GLY A 127 2.90 16.18 -10.06
CA GLY A 127 2.87 14.91 -10.78
C GLY A 127 1.55 14.66 -11.51
N LEU A 128 1.60 13.79 -12.52
CA LEU A 128 0.43 13.19 -13.16
C LEU A 128 0.60 11.66 -13.10
N ASP A 129 -0.31 10.98 -12.44
CA ASP A 129 -0.41 9.52 -12.36
C ASP A 129 -1.51 9.05 -13.32
N VAL A 130 -1.12 8.41 -14.43
CA VAL A 130 -2.03 7.97 -15.49
C VAL A 130 -2.42 6.51 -15.27
N GLY A 131 -3.72 6.25 -15.08
CA GLY A 131 -4.19 4.93 -14.67
C GLY A 131 -3.89 4.68 -13.18
N THR A 132 -4.30 5.61 -12.33
CA THR A 132 -4.00 5.60 -10.88
C THR A 132 -4.58 4.37 -10.16
N GLY A 133 -5.58 3.72 -10.77
CA GLY A 133 -6.25 2.54 -10.26
C GLY A 133 -7.00 2.81 -8.96
N ALA A 134 -7.69 1.79 -8.45
CA ALA A 134 -8.50 1.92 -7.23
C ALA A 134 -7.70 2.33 -5.98
N SER A 135 -6.40 2.01 -5.93
CA SER A 135 -5.54 2.33 -4.78
C SER A 135 -5.04 3.76 -4.74
N ALA A 136 -4.95 4.46 -5.87
CA ALA A 136 -4.19 5.70 -6.01
C ALA A 136 -2.73 5.62 -5.49
N ILE A 137 -2.11 4.44 -5.58
CA ILE A 137 -0.88 4.11 -4.82
C ILE A 137 0.28 5.06 -5.11
N TYR A 138 0.50 5.46 -6.36
CA TYR A 138 1.61 6.36 -6.68
C TYR A 138 1.35 7.78 -6.20
N ALA A 139 0.13 8.30 -6.40
CA ALA A 139 -0.25 9.61 -5.91
C ALA A 139 -0.11 9.71 -4.38
N LEU A 140 -0.60 8.71 -3.64
CA LEU A 140 -0.50 8.67 -2.18
C LEU A 140 0.94 8.56 -1.69
N LEU A 141 1.76 7.69 -2.30
CA LEU A 141 3.16 7.54 -1.92
C LEU A 141 3.96 8.81 -2.20
N VAL A 142 3.76 9.46 -3.35
CA VAL A 142 4.41 10.74 -3.66
C VAL A 142 4.03 11.79 -2.61
N ALA A 143 2.74 11.92 -2.27
CA ALA A 143 2.27 12.87 -1.26
C ALA A 143 2.85 12.59 0.15
N LYS A 144 3.10 11.32 0.48
CA LYS A 144 3.73 10.94 1.76
C LYS A 144 5.24 11.12 1.78
N MET A 145 5.91 10.92 0.65
CA MET A 145 7.38 10.90 0.57
C MET A 145 7.98 12.26 0.20
N GLN A 146 7.19 13.18 -0.36
CA GLN A 146 7.63 14.51 -0.74
C GLN A 146 6.70 15.58 -0.17
N ALA A 147 7.25 16.43 0.69
CA ALA A 147 6.54 17.60 1.19
C ALA A 147 6.12 18.52 0.02
N ASP A 148 4.93 19.11 0.14
CA ASP A 148 4.34 20.03 -0.84
C ASP A 148 4.18 19.44 -2.26
N ALA A 149 4.13 18.11 -2.38
CA ALA A 149 3.78 17.46 -3.62
C ALA A 149 2.28 17.55 -3.92
N PHE A 150 1.95 17.87 -5.17
CA PHE A 150 0.59 17.84 -5.69
C PHE A 150 0.51 16.88 -6.86
N VAL A 151 -0.32 15.85 -6.79
CA VAL A 151 -0.43 14.83 -7.84
C VAL A 151 -1.84 14.78 -8.38
N TYR A 152 -1.98 14.85 -9.70
CA TYR A 152 -3.22 14.56 -10.40
C TYR A 152 -3.27 13.07 -10.73
N GLY A 153 -4.32 12.35 -10.33
CA GLY A 153 -4.57 10.97 -10.75
C GLY A 153 -5.64 10.92 -11.83
N SER A 154 -5.40 10.19 -12.92
CA SER A 154 -6.41 9.91 -13.95
C SER A 154 -6.77 8.43 -13.99
N GLU A 155 -8.04 8.13 -14.25
CA GLU A 155 -8.56 6.77 -14.36
C GLU A 155 -9.77 6.75 -15.30
N VAL A 156 -9.89 5.69 -16.10
CA VAL A 156 -10.99 5.50 -17.05
C VAL A 156 -12.06 4.55 -16.52
N ASP A 157 -11.71 3.66 -15.58
CA ASP A 157 -12.66 2.79 -14.89
C ASP A 157 -13.34 3.54 -13.74
N GLU A 158 -14.64 3.81 -13.89
CA GLU A 158 -15.44 4.58 -12.90
C GLU A 158 -15.39 3.98 -11.48
N HIS A 159 -15.35 2.66 -11.37
CA HIS A 159 -15.27 2.00 -10.07
C HIS A 159 -13.91 2.25 -9.41
N SER A 160 -12.80 2.10 -10.15
CA SER A 160 -11.46 2.42 -9.68
C SER A 160 -11.34 3.89 -9.31
N GLN A 161 -11.86 4.79 -10.15
CA GLN A 161 -11.86 6.22 -9.88
C GLN A 161 -12.59 6.55 -8.57
N SER A 162 -13.78 5.99 -8.38
CA SER A 162 -14.57 6.21 -7.16
C SER A 162 -13.85 5.71 -5.91
N CYS A 163 -13.11 4.60 -6.00
CA CYS A 163 -12.33 4.08 -4.89
C CYS A 163 -11.08 4.93 -4.63
N ALA A 164 -10.38 5.35 -5.69
CA ALA A 164 -9.23 6.24 -5.60
C ALA A 164 -9.59 7.53 -4.87
N ILE A 165 -10.74 8.15 -5.21
CA ILE A 165 -11.26 9.36 -4.56
C ILE A 165 -11.51 9.15 -3.06
N ARG A 166 -11.94 7.96 -2.63
CA ARG A 166 -12.13 7.68 -1.19
C ARG A 166 -10.83 7.49 -0.42
N ASN A 167 -9.72 7.21 -1.12
CA ASN A 167 -8.42 6.95 -0.52
C ASN A 167 -7.54 8.19 -0.36
N VAL A 168 -7.91 9.32 -1.00
CA VAL A 168 -7.20 10.62 -0.94
C VAL A 168 -7.85 11.60 0.04
#